data_AF-A0AA42P8F4-F1
#
_entry.id   AF-A0AA42P8F4-F1
#
_cell.length_a   1.000
_cell.length_b   1.000
_cell.length_c   1.000
_cell.angle_alpha   90.00
_cell.angle_beta   90.00
_cell.angle_gamma   90.00
#
_symmetry.space_group_name_H-M   'P 1'
#
loop_
_entity.id
_entity.type
_entity.pdbx_description
1 polymer ?
#
loop_
_entity_poly.entity_id
_entity_poly.type
_entity_poly.pdbx_seq_one_letter_code
_entity_poly.pdbx_strand_id
1 'polypeptide(L)' 'MQQLLQYETDNIIVGSGEVPAVMTKTGIAWVLPGGTITHNREVAIANAVTMDRMIRRNLRRYKRRLFK' A
#
# COMPACT_ATOMS: atom_id res chain seq x y z
N MET A 1 -20.64 -13.90 -15.95
CA MET A 1 -19.97 -13.70 -14.65
C MET A 1 -18.56 -13.20 -14.92
N GLN A 2 -18.21 -11.99 -14.50
CA GLN A 2 -16.82 -11.51 -14.61
C GLN A 2 -15.98 -12.28 -13.59
N GLN A 3 -14.96 -12.98 -14.07
CA GLN A 3 -13.98 -13.65 -13.23
C GLN A 3 -13.12 -12.56 -12.59
N LEU A 4 -13.27 -12.36 -11.28
CA LEU A 4 -12.35 -11.51 -10.51
C LEU A 4 -10.99 -12.19 -10.53
N LEU A 5 -10.05 -11.65 -11.32
CA LEU A 5 -8.64 -12.03 -11.25
C LEU A 5 -8.12 -11.58 -9.87
N GLN A 6 -8.11 -12.51 -8.92
CA GLN A 6 -7.50 -12.29 -7.61
C GLN A 6 -5.99 -12.47 -7.78
N TYR A 7 -5.27 -11.36 -7.86
CA TYR A 7 -3.81 -11.39 -7.87
C TYR A 7 -3.31 -11.67 -6.45
N GLU A 8 -2.56 -12.74 -6.27
CA GLU A 8 -1.84 -12.99 -5.02
C GLU A 8 -0.58 -12.12 -5.01
N THR A 9 -0.46 -11.28 -3.98
CA THR A 9 0.71 -10.43 -3.76
C THR A 9 1.01 -10.35 -2.27
N ASP A 10 2.30 -10.33 -1.94
CA ASP A 10 2.78 -10.07 -0.58
C ASP A 10 2.74 -8.58 -0.24
N ASN A 11 2.50 -7.70 -1.23
CA ASN A 11 2.36 -6.27 -1.03
C ASN A 11 1.18 -5.99 -0.09
N ILE A 12 1.34 -5.00 0.78
CA ILE A 12 0.25 -4.54 1.62
C ILE A 12 -0.46 -3.40 0.92
N ILE A 13 -1.68 -3.68 0.47
CA ILE A 13 -2.52 -2.73 -0.27
C ILE A 13 -3.75 -2.38 0.56
N VAL A 14 -3.94 -1.09 0.83
CA VAL A 14 -5.12 -0.54 1.51
C VAL A 14 -5.65 0.61 0.67
N GLY A 15 -6.77 0.39 -0.03
CA GLY A 15 -7.34 1.40 -0.93
C GLY A 15 -6.34 1.83 -2.00
N SER A 16 -5.87 3.08 -1.95
CA SER A 16 -4.85 3.59 -2.87
C SER A 16 -3.43 3.67 -2.26
N GLY A 17 -3.27 3.22 -1.01
CA GLY A 17 -1.96 3.11 -0.37
C GLY A 17 -1.39 1.71 -0.57
N GLU A 18 -0.16 1.63 -1.09
CA GLU A 18 0.55 0.37 -1.30
C GLU A 18 1.94 0.43 -0.65
N VAL A 19 2.28 -0.62 0.10
CA VAL A 19 3.61 -0.84 0.64
C VAL A 19 4.18 -2.10 -0.01
N PRO A 20 5.21 -1.98 -0.88
CA PRO A 20 5.77 -3.10 -1.61
C PRO A 20 6.43 -4.11 -0.68
N ALA A 21 6.18 -5.39 -0.93
CA ALA A 21 6.94 -6.47 -0.33
C ALA A 21 8.26 -6.69 -1.06
N VAL A 22 9.28 -7.04 -0.29
CA VAL A 22 10.61 -7.41 -0.78
C VAL A 22 11.09 -8.65 -0.05
N MET A 23 11.72 -9.57 -0.78
CA MET A 23 12.37 -10.72 -0.18
C MET A 23 13.75 -10.30 0.34
N THR A 24 14.00 -10.52 1.62
CA THR A 24 15.29 -10.29 2.28
C THR A 24 15.91 -11.61 2.71
N LYS A 25 17.16 -11.58 3.20
CA LYS A 25 17.83 -12.78 3.73
C LYS A 25 17.08 -13.43 4.90
N THR A 26 16.23 -12.68 5.60
CA THR A 26 15.46 -13.13 6.76
C THR A 26 13.98 -13.35 6.45
N GLY A 27 13.58 -13.31 5.18
CA GLY A 27 12.20 -13.48 4.73
C GLY A 27 11.57 -12.21 4.14
N ILE A 28 10.24 -12.20 4.05
CA ILE A 28 9.48 -11.08 3.49
C ILE A 28 9.56 -9.87 4.42
N ALA A 29 9.82 -8.72 3.83
CA ALA A 29 9.77 -7.41 4.47
C ALA A 29 9.00 -6.43 3.58
N TRP A 30 8.73 -5.24 4.09
CA TRP A 30 7.99 -4.21 3.37
C TRP A 30 8.75 -2.89 3.33
N VAL A 31 8.75 -2.24 2.16
CA VAL A 31 9.44 -0.97 1.92
C VAL A 31 8.53 0.20 2.26
N LEU A 32 8.85 0.91 3.32
CA LEU A 32 8.13 2.10 3.77
C LEU A 32 8.52 3.35 2.94
N PRO A 33 7.67 4.40 2.93
CA PRO A 33 8.03 5.69 2.35
C PRO A 33 9.36 6.22 2.92
N GLY A 34 10.23 6.70 2.04
CA GLY A 34 11.58 7.13 2.40
C GLY A 34 12.66 6.02 2.35
N GLY A 35 12.30 4.79 1.98
CA GLY A 35 13.24 3.71 1.70
C GLY A 35 13.59 2.81 2.89
N THR A 36 13.00 3.05 4.06
CA THR A 36 13.15 2.19 5.24
C THR A 36 12.44 0.86 5.04
N ILE A 37 13.08 -0.24 5.42
CA ILE A 37 12.49 -1.59 5.34
C ILE A 37 12.01 -2.02 6.74
N THR A 38 10.84 -2.64 6.82
CA THR A 38 10.32 -3.24 8.05
C THR A 38 9.88 -4.69 7.84
N HIS A 39 10.20 -5.57 8.79
CA HIS A 39 9.63 -6.93 8.86
C HIS A 39 8.35 -6.97 9.72
N ASN A 40 7.98 -5.85 10.34
CA ASN A 40 6.74 -5.76 11.11
C ASN A 40 5.56 -5.43 10.18
N ARG A 41 4.70 -6.42 9.98
CA ARG A 41 3.50 -6.32 9.13
C ARG A 41 2.53 -5.24 9.59
N GLU A 42 2.34 -5.05 10.90
CA GLU A 42 1.41 -4.04 11.44
C GLU A 42 1.90 -2.62 11.13
N VAL A 43 3.21 -2.39 11.24
CA VAL A 43 3.83 -1.10 10.86
C VAL A 43 3.64 -0.82 9.37
N ALA A 44 3.79 -1.83 8.53
CA ALA A 44 3.56 -1.70 7.09
C ALA A 44 2.08 -1.41 6.78
N ILE A 45 1.13 -2.08 7.43
CA ILE A 45 -0.32 -1.79 7.31
C ILE A 45 -0.63 -0.36 7.74
N ALA A 46 -0.11 0.10 8.88
CA ALA A 46 -0.34 1.45 9.36
C ALA A 46 0.17 2.52 8.38
N ASN A 47 1.29 2.25 7.71
CA ASN A 47 1.82 3.11 6.65
C ASN A 47 0.91 3.11 5.41
N ALA A 48 0.45 1.95 4.94
CA ALA A 48 -0.48 1.84 3.83
C ALA A 48 -1.78 2.64 4.09
N VAL A 49 -2.35 2.48 5.28
CA VAL A 49 -3.54 3.24 5.74
C VAL A 49 -3.26 4.75 5.75
N THR A 50 -2.10 5.17 6.23
CA THR A 50 -1.72 6.58 6.28
C THR A 50 -1.61 7.18 4.88
N MET A 51 -0.98 6.47 3.94
CA MET A 51 -0.89 6.88 2.54
C MET A 51 -2.27 7.00 1.88
N ASP A 52 -3.13 6.00 2.05
CA ASP A 52 -4.51 6.05 1.53
C ASP A 52 -5.27 7.27 2.06
N ARG A 53 -5.18 7.55 3.37
CA ARG A 53 -5.79 8.74 3.98
C ARG A 53 -5.24 10.04 3.40
N MET A 54 -3.93 10.14 3.21
CA MET A 54 -3.29 11.32 2.62
C MET A 54 -3.74 11.54 1.17
N ILE A 55 -3.80 10.46 0.38
CA ILE A 55 -4.28 10.50 -1.00
C ILE A 55 -5.75 10.94 -1.03
N ARG A 56 -6.64 10.29 -0.28
CA ARG A 56 -8.06 10.64 -0.21
C ARG A 56 -8.29 12.09 0.24
N ARG A 57 -7.53 12.56 1.23
CA ARG A 57 -7.62 13.96 1.69
C ARG A 57 -7.23 14.93 0.58
N ASN A 58 -6.17 14.64 -0.16
CA ASN A 58 -5.75 15.45 -1.31
C ASN A 58 -6.79 15.45 -2.43
N LEU A 59 -7.31 14.29 -2.81
CA LEU A 59 -8.35 14.18 -3.83
C LEU A 59 -9.59 15.00 -3.47
N ARG A 60 -10.04 14.91 -2.22
CA ARG A 60 -11.17 15.70 -1.71
C ARG A 60 -10.87 17.19 -1.73
N ARG A 61 -9.71 17.61 -1.22
CA ARG A 61 -9.31 19.03 -1.13
C ARG A 61 -9.27 19.70 -2.50
N TYR A 62 -8.77 18.99 -3.51
CA TYR A 62 -8.59 19.54 -4.86
C TYR A 62 -9.65 19.07 -5.86
N LYS A 63 -10.73 18.41 -5.41
CA LYS A 63 -11.79 17.85 -6.26
C LYS A 63 -11.27 16.99 -7.42
N ARG A 64 -10.20 16.21 -7.17
CA ARG A 64 -9.56 15.32 -8.15
C ARG A 64 -10.14 13.91 -8.08
N ARG A 65 -10.05 13.16 -9.17
CA ARG A 65 -10.35 11.72 -9.24
C ARG A 65 -9.07 10.98 -9.67
N LEU A 66 -8.78 9.83 -9.06
CA LEU A 66 -7.62 8.99 -9.43
C LEU A 66 -7.82 8.31 -10.78
N PHE A 67 -9.07 8.01 -11.12
CA PHE A 67 -9.47 7.38 -12.37
C PHE A 67 -10.50 8.29 -13.02
N LYS A 68 -10.40 8.46 -14.35
CA LYS A 68 -11.34 9.25 -15.14
C LYS A 68 -12.68 8.54 -15.23
#